data_AF-A0A940WA81-F1
#
_entry.id   AF-A0A940WA81-F1
#
_cell.length_a   1.000
_cell.length_b   1.000
_cell.length_c   1.000
_cell.angle_alpha   90.00
_cell.angle_beta   90.00
_cell.angle_gamma   90.00
#
_symmetry.space_group_name_H-M   'P 1'
#
loop_
_entity.id
_entity.type
_entity.pdbx_description
1 polymer ?
#
loop_
_entity_poly.entity_id
_entity_poly.type
_entity_poly.pdbx_seq_one_letter_code
_entity_poly.pdbx_strand_id
1 'polypeptide(L)'
;GRDDREGGGGLQLLVTAILAPLGAMMIQMAVSRSREYLADETGARFCGKPEALARALEKISGWSRQVPMQASPATAHMFIISPLTGGGLRSLFSTHPPVEKRIERLMAMRGRTTS
;
A
#
# COMPACT_ATOMS: atom_id res chain seq x y z
N GLY A 1 -30.45 -43.90 -11.84
CA GLY A 1 -29.09 -43.40 -11.53
C GLY A 1 -29.23 -41.95 -11.18
N ARG A 2 -28.84 -41.46 -10.00
CA ARG A 2 -27.55 -41.57 -9.31
C ARG A 2 -26.41 -40.90 -10.09
N ASP A 3 -26.39 -39.57 -9.93
CA ASP A 3 -25.23 -38.70 -9.70
C ASP A 3 -24.04 -38.75 -10.68
N ASP A 4 -24.23 -38.15 -11.86
CA ASP A 4 -23.17 -37.80 -12.81
C ASP A 4 -22.69 -36.33 -12.66
N ARG A 5 -22.41 -35.85 -11.43
CA ARG A 5 -21.84 -34.50 -11.21
C ARG A 5 -20.86 -34.40 -10.03
N GLU A 6 -19.99 -35.38 -9.83
CA GLU A 6 -18.87 -35.26 -8.91
C GLU A 6 -17.55 -35.45 -9.66
N GLY A 7 -16.89 -34.34 -9.98
CA GLY A 7 -15.57 -34.37 -10.61
C GLY A 7 -14.97 -32.99 -10.88
N GLY A 8 -15.81 -31.97 -11.12
CA GLY A 8 -15.35 -30.58 -11.37
C GLY A 8 -15.65 -29.58 -10.25
N GLY A 9 -16.75 -29.77 -9.52
CA GLY A 9 -17.26 -28.75 -8.58
C GLY A 9 -16.35 -28.48 -7.37
N GLY A 10 -15.85 -29.54 -6.73
CA GLY A 10 -15.02 -29.40 -5.51
C GLY A 10 -13.66 -28.75 -5.76
N LEU A 11 -12.96 -29.17 -6.82
CA LEU A 11 -11.67 -28.59 -7.18
C LEU A 11 -11.82 -27.14 -7.66
N GLN A 12 -12.86 -26.85 -8.44
CA GLN A 12 -13.11 -25.51 -8.94
C GLN A 12 -13.52 -24.54 -7.83
N LEU A 13 -14.31 -25.00 -6.85
CA LEU A 13 -14.59 -24.26 -5.63
C LEU A 13 -13.32 -24.00 -4.80
N LEU A 14 -12.45 -25.01 -4.63
CA LEU A 14 -11.20 -24.87 -3.88
C LEU A 14 -10.25 -23.86 -4.54
N VAL A 15 -10.08 -23.95 -5.86
CA VAL A 15 -9.24 -23.00 -6.63
C VAL A 15 -9.80 -21.58 -6.50
N THR A 16 -11.12 -21.41 -6.66
CA THR A 16 -11.77 -20.10 -6.54
C THR A 16 -11.66 -19.54 -5.12
N ALA A 17 -11.81 -20.38 -4.09
CA ALA A 17 -11.71 -19.98 -2.69
C ALA A 17 -10.31 -19.46 -2.31
N ILE A 18 -9.26 -19.90 -3.00
CA ILE A 18 -7.89 -19.41 -2.79
C ILE A 18 -7.60 -18.18 -3.67
N LEU A 19 -7.95 -18.24 -4.96
CA LEU A 19 -7.60 -17.17 -5.91
C LEU A 19 -8.42 -15.89 -5.70
N ALA A 20 -9.69 -15.99 -5.33
CA ALA A 20 -10.54 -14.81 -5.17
C ALA A 20 -10.06 -13.87 -4.05
N PRO A 21 -9.71 -14.34 -2.83
CA PRO A 21 -9.11 -13.49 -1.81
C PRO A 21 -7.78 -12.86 -2.24
N LEU A 22 -6.91 -13.61 -2.93
CA LEU A 22 -5.63 -13.09 -3.42
C LEU A 22 -5.85 -11.97 -4.46
N GLY A 23 -6.80 -12.16 -5.37
CA GLY A 23 -7.22 -11.13 -6.32
C GLY A 23 -7.74 -9.87 -5.63
N ALA A 24 -8.65 -10.04 -4.67
CA ALA A 24 -9.18 -8.94 -3.87
C ALA A 24 -8.07 -8.18 -3.11
N MET A 25 -7.14 -8.90 -2.48
CA MET A 25 -5.99 -8.31 -1.79
C MET A 25 -5.12 -7.48 -2.75
N MET A 26 -4.82 -7.98 -3.95
CA MET A 26 -4.05 -7.25 -4.95
C MET A 26 -4.74 -5.95 -5.39
N ILE A 27 -6.05 -6.02 -5.67
CA ILE A 27 -6.85 -4.85 -6.04
C ILE A 27 -6.86 -3.84 -4.89
N GLN A 28 -7.13 -4.29 -3.66
CA GLN A 28 -7.16 -3.43 -2.48
C GLN A 28 -5.81 -2.73 -2.26
N MET A 29 -4.69 -3.46 -2.37
CA MET A 29 -3.35 -2.88 -2.29
C MET A 29 -3.10 -1.85 -3.40
N ALA A 30 -3.49 -2.16 -4.65
CA ALA A 30 -3.30 -1.25 -5.78
C ALA A 30 -4.09 0.05 -5.61
N VAL A 31 -5.36 -0.05 -5.19
CA VAL A 31 -6.21 1.12 -4.91
C VAL A 31 -5.64 1.94 -3.76
N SER A 32 -5.24 1.30 -2.66
CA SER A 32 -4.65 1.98 -1.50
C SER A 32 -3.39 2.76 -1.87
N ARG A 33 -2.46 2.13 -2.60
CA ARG A 33 -1.23 2.77 -3.08
C ARG A 33 -1.53 3.94 -4.02
N SER A 34 -2.48 3.77 -4.93
CA SER A 34 -2.87 4.84 -5.87
C SER A 34 -3.42 6.07 -5.15
N ARG A 35 -4.22 5.86 -4.10
CA ARG A 35 -4.74 6.95 -3.25
C ARG A 35 -3.61 7.68 -2.52
N GLU A 36 -2.64 6.95 -1.95
CA GLU A 36 -1.49 7.55 -1.26
C GLU A 36 -0.66 8.43 -2.21
N TYR A 37 -0.39 7.95 -3.43
CA TYR A 37 0.34 8.74 -4.42
C TYR A 37 -0.41 9.99 -4.87
N LEU A 38 -1.73 9.88 -5.07
CA LEU A 38 -2.57 11.03 -5.39
C LEU A 38 -2.61 12.05 -4.25
N ALA A 39 -2.64 11.58 -3.00
CA ALA A 39 -2.60 12.44 -1.82
C ALA A 39 -1.26 13.19 -1.72
N ASP A 40 -0.13 12.50 -1.91
CA ASP A 40 1.20 13.12 -1.93
C ASP A 40 1.30 14.20 -3.02
N GLU A 41 0.86 13.88 -4.23
CA GLU A 41 0.91 14.78 -5.37
C GLU A 41 -0.01 16.00 -5.16
N THR A 42 -1.22 15.78 -4.64
CA THR A 42 -2.17 16.85 -4.37
C THR A 42 -1.69 17.75 -3.24
N GLY A 43 -1.13 17.19 -2.17
CA GLY A 43 -0.52 17.95 -1.08
C GLY A 43 0.69 18.75 -1.56
N ALA A 44 1.54 18.16 -2.40
CA ALA A 44 2.68 18.87 -3.00
C ALA A 44 2.24 20.03 -3.90
N ARG A 45 1.19 19.84 -4.72
CA ARG A 45 0.57 20.89 -5.54
C ARG A 45 0.04 22.03 -4.69
N PHE A 46 -0.73 21.72 -3.66
CA PHE A 46 -1.36 22.71 -2.80
C PHE A 46 -0.33 23.53 -2.01
N CYS A 47 0.71 22.86 -1.50
CA CYS A 47 1.75 23.50 -0.70
C CYS A 47 2.86 24.18 -1.53
N GLY A 48 2.95 23.88 -2.84
CA GLY A 48 4.03 24.33 -3.72
C GLY A 48 5.43 23.84 -3.31
N LYS A 49 5.53 22.86 -2.41
CA LYS A 49 6.78 22.43 -1.75
C LYS A 49 6.98 20.92 -1.79
N PRO A 50 7.09 20.30 -2.99
CA PRO A 50 7.28 18.86 -3.12
C PRO A 50 8.53 18.34 -2.38
N GLU A 51 9.65 19.07 -2.45
CA GLU A 51 10.89 18.69 -1.77
C GLU A 51 10.76 18.69 -0.24
N ALA A 52 10.06 19.68 0.32
CA ALA A 52 9.85 19.75 1.76
C ALA A 52 9.01 18.57 2.25
N LEU A 53 7.99 18.18 1.48
CA LEU A 53 7.17 17.01 1.76
C LEU A 53 7.99 15.71 1.67
N ALA A 54 8.86 15.58 0.68
CA ALA A 54 9.76 14.43 0.54
C ALA A 54 10.71 14.30 1.75
N ARG A 55 11.35 15.39 2.17
CA ARG A 55 12.20 15.42 3.37
C ARG A 55 11.44 15.12 4.66
N ALA A 56 10.19 15.58 4.76
CA ALA A 56 9.34 15.26 5.90
C ALA A 56 9.03 13.76 5.97
N LEU A 57 8.65 13.14 4.85
CA LEU A 57 8.42 11.69 4.76
C LEU A 57 9.68 10.90 5.12
N GLU A 58 10.85 11.30 4.61
CA GLU A 58 12.12 10.69 4.96
C GLU A 58 12.37 10.74 6.47
N LYS A 59 12.22 11.92 7.09
CA LYS A 59 12.40 12.09 8.54
C LYS A 59 11.44 11.23 9.37
N ILE A 60 10.15 11.21 9.03
CA ILE A 60 9.16 10.41 9.74
C ILE A 60 9.46 8.91 9.57
N SER A 61 9.91 8.49 8.38
CA SER A 61 10.25 7.08 8.11
C SER A 61 11.46 6.60 8.91
N GLY A 62 12.47 7.45 9.08
CA GLY A 62 13.61 7.19 9.93
C GLY A 62 13.18 6.97 11.39
N TRP A 63 12.33 7.85 11.92
CA TRP A 63 11.80 7.71 13.29
C TRP A 63 10.92 6.47 13.48
N SER A 64 10.05 6.16 12.51
CA SER A 64 9.16 4.99 12.58
C SER A 64 9.93 3.67 12.61
N ARG A 65 11.16 3.61 12.07
CA ARG A 65 12.04 2.44 12.15
C ARG A 65 12.69 2.29 13.53
N GLN A 66 12.94 3.40 14.22
CA GLN A 66 13.56 3.41 15.54
C GLN A 66 12.56 3.11 16.66
N VAL A 67 11.33 3.60 16.51
CA VAL A 67 10.25 3.42 17.49
C VAL A 67 9.07 2.73 16.81
N PRO A 68 9.10 1.38 16.69
CA PRO A 68 8.03 0.64 16.03
C PRO A 68 6.73 0.73 16.85
N MET A 69 5.65 1.12 16.18
CA MET A 69 4.32 1.17 16.79
C MET A 69 3.67 -0.21 16.76
N GLN A 70 2.95 -0.55 17.82
CA GLN A 70 2.10 -1.74 17.84
C GLN A 70 0.84 -1.46 17.02
N ALA A 71 0.81 -1.95 15.78
CA ALA A 71 -0.34 -1.85 14.91
C ALA A 71 -0.78 -3.24 14.42
N SER A 72 -2.08 -3.41 14.20
CA SER A 72 -2.62 -4.60 13.56
C SER A 72 -2.79 -4.35 12.06
N PRO A 73 -2.90 -5.39 11.23
CA PRO A 73 -3.24 -5.23 9.81
C PRO A 73 -4.54 -4.43 9.61
N ALA A 74 -5.50 -4.54 10.53
CA ALA A 74 -6.75 -3.80 10.49
C ALA A 74 -6.57 -2.30 10.72
N THR A 75 -5.54 -1.87 11.47
CA THR A 75 -5.29 -0.45 11.76
C THR A 75 -4.18 0.16 10.92
N ALA A 76 -3.43 -0.63 10.15
CA ALA A 76 -2.26 -0.20 9.39
C ALA A 76 -2.54 0.95 8.40
N HIS A 77 -3.76 1.03 7.84
CA HIS A 77 -4.17 2.06 6.88
C HIS A 77 -4.44 3.44 7.51
N MET A 78 -4.48 3.55 8.84
CA MET A 78 -4.64 4.83 9.55
C MET A 78 -3.31 5.56 9.76
N PHE A 79 -2.19 4.94 9.40
CA PHE A 79 -0.85 5.50 9.62
C PHE A 79 -0.30 6.13 8.35
N ILE A 80 0.52 7.16 8.50
CA ILE A 80 1.18 7.83 7.35
C ILE A 80 2.26 6.92 6.73
N ILE A 81 2.91 6.11 7.57
CA ILE A 81 3.97 5.17 7.22
C ILE A 81 3.54 3.80 7.69
N SER A 82 3.78 2.77 6.87
CA SER A 82 3.45 1.38 7.22
C SER A 82 4.04 1.02 8.58
N PRO A 83 3.21 0.77 9.61
CA PRO A 83 3.68 0.39 10.94
C PRO A 83 4.09 -1.09 10.99
N LEU A 84 3.66 -1.87 9.98
CA LEU A 84 4.04 -3.26 9.82
C LEU A 84 5.49 -3.32 9.33
N THR A 85 6.41 -3.52 10.27
CA THR A 85 7.83 -3.78 10.00
C THR A 85 8.08 -5.28 9.86
N GLY A 86 8.96 -5.65 8.92
CA GLY A 86 9.28 -7.03 8.57
C GLY A 86 8.87 -7.37 7.13
N GLY A 87 9.83 -7.85 6.33
CA GLY A 87 9.60 -8.30 4.96
C GLY A 87 8.72 -9.55 4.87
N GLY A 88 8.54 -10.06 3.65
CA GLY A 88 7.76 -11.29 3.40
C GLY A 88 6.24 -11.06 3.44
N LEU A 89 5.50 -12.01 4.04
CA LEU A 89 4.03 -12.00 4.05
C LEU A 89 3.42 -10.74 4.71
N ARG A 90 4.12 -10.11 5.67
CA ARG A 90 3.67 -8.84 6.28
C ARG A 90 3.66 -7.67 5.30
N SER A 91 4.54 -7.68 4.30
CA SER A 91 4.52 -6.70 3.21
C SER A 91 3.29 -6.85 2.30
N LEU A 92 2.69 -8.05 2.23
CA LEU A 92 1.43 -8.28 1.50
C LEU A 92 0.22 -7.64 2.20
N PHE A 93 0.36 -7.34 3.50
CA PHE A 93 -0.64 -6.59 4.27
C PHE A 93 -0.26 -5.12 4.43
N SER A 94 0.83 -4.67 3.82
CA SER A 94 1.19 -3.26 3.82
C SER A 94 0.27 -2.50 2.88
N THR A 95 -0.59 -1.67 3.46
CA THR A 95 -1.54 -0.82 2.74
C THR A 95 -0.87 0.41 2.12
N HIS A 96 0.37 0.72 2.48
CA HIS A 96 1.12 1.86 1.96
C HIS A 96 2.15 1.43 0.92
N PRO A 97 2.42 2.28 -0.08
CA PRO A 97 3.56 2.07 -0.96
C PRO A 97 4.88 2.26 -0.19
N PRO A 98 5.98 1.67 -0.68
CA PRO A 98 7.31 1.93 -0.13
C PRO A 98 7.58 3.44 -0.07
N VAL A 99 8.11 3.91 1.06
CA VAL A 99 8.37 5.34 1.30
C VAL A 99 9.33 5.90 0.26
N GLU A 100 10.34 5.11 -0.13
CA GLU A 100 11.34 5.47 -1.14
C GLU A 100 10.68 5.81 -2.48
N LYS A 101 9.62 5.08 -2.88
CA LYS A 101 8.86 5.35 -4.10
C LYS A 101 8.01 6.63 -4.01
N ARG A 102 7.53 6.97 -2.81
CA ARG A 102 6.81 8.23 -2.56
C ARG A 102 7.76 9.43 -2.66
N ILE A 103 8.93 9.31 -2.01
CA ILE A 103 10.01 10.32 -2.07
C ILE A 103 10.44 10.54 -3.52
N GLU A 104 10.71 9.47 -4.26
CA GLU A 104 11.10 9.55 -5.69
C GLU A 104 10.09 10.37 -6.51
N ARG A 105 8.79 10.10 -6.34
CA ARG A 105 7.73 10.81 -7.06
C ARG A 105 7.60 12.27 -6.66
N LEU A 106 7.68 12.58 -5.37
CA LEU A 106 7.67 13.96 -4.89
C LEU A 106 8.87 14.73 -5.44
N MET A 107 10.07 14.15 -5.40
CA MET A 107 11.27 14.77 -5.96
C MET A 107 11.15 14.99 -7.47
N ALA A 108 10.45 14.11 -8.20
CA ALA A 108 10.17 14.29 -9.62
C ALA A 108 9.17 15.42 -9.93
N MET A 109 8.45 15.95 -8.93
CA MET A 109 7.58 17.13 -9.08
C MET A 109 8.34 18.45 -8.92
N ARG A 110 9.61 18.41 -8.49
CA ARG A 110 10.48 19.59 -8.38
C ARG A 110 10.59 20.27 -9.76
N GLY A 111 10.00 21.46 -9.88
CA GLY A 111 9.95 22.24 -11.12
C GLY A 111 8.60 22.25 -11.85
N ARG A 112 7.63 21.40 -11.48
CA ARG A 112 6.25 21.42 -12.04
C ARG A 112 5.27 22.26 -11.23
N THR A 113 5.65 22.65 -10.02
CA THR A 113 4.76 23.24 -9.01
C THR A 113 5.05 24.72 -8.74
N THR A 114 6.03 25.29 -9.45
CA THR A 114 6.51 26.67 -9.31
C THR A 114 6.09 27.57 -10.48
N SER A 115 5.03 27.21 -11.20
CA SER A 115 4.43 28.05 -12.25
C SER A 115 3.09 28.61 -11.81
#